data_AF-A0A2N0NSM3-F1
#
_entry.id   AF-A0A2N0NSM3-F1
#
_cell.length_a   1.000
_cell.length_b   1.000
_cell.length_c   1.000
_cell.angle_alpha   90.00
_cell.angle_beta   90.00
_cell.angle_gamma   90.00
#
_symmetry.space_group_name_H-M   'P 1'
#
loop_
_entity.id
_entity.type
_entity.pdbx_description
1 polymer ?
#
loop_
_entity_poly.entity_id
_entity_poly.type
_entity_poly.pdbx_seq_one_letter_code
_entity_poly.pdbx_strand_id
1 'polypeptide(L)'
;MSTAEPIQRAQKAKTNKFVLILEQFLERYNLSAKSTTEQLSEHTSELNALLPDWKARKCVKEALVRGTEKRSAFSKEQIGALVPDQRNKIYSVSIQ
;
A
#
# COMPACT_ATOMS: atom_id res chain seq x y z
N MET A 1 -33.34 29.72 -11.19
CA MET A 1 -32.99 28.44 -10.56
C MET A 1 -31.84 27.84 -11.37
N SER A 2 -30.59 28.21 -11.05
CA SER A 2 -29.40 27.67 -11.73
C SER A 2 -28.81 26.57 -10.86
N THR A 3 -28.94 25.34 -11.33
CA THR A 3 -28.26 24.18 -10.77
C THR A 3 -26.77 24.37 -11.01
N ALA A 4 -26.03 24.73 -9.95
CA ALA A 4 -24.57 24.71 -9.98
C ALA A 4 -24.12 23.25 -10.01
N GLU A 5 -23.46 22.86 -11.09
CA GLU A 5 -22.79 21.57 -11.21
C GLU A 5 -21.77 21.44 -10.06
N PRO A 6 -21.67 20.29 -9.38
CA PRO A 6 -20.62 20.08 -8.42
C PRO A 6 -19.32 19.93 -9.22
N ILE A 7 -18.61 21.04 -9.38
CA ILE A 7 -17.19 21.06 -9.75
C ILE A 7 -16.47 20.37 -8.59
N GLN A 8 -16.47 19.03 -8.61
CA GLN A 8 -15.53 18.25 -7.83
C GLN A 8 -14.18 18.61 -8.41
N ARG A 9 -13.52 19.54 -7.72
CA ARG A 9 -12.11 19.86 -7.85
C ARG A 9 -11.34 18.55 -7.77
N ALA A 10 -11.18 17.87 -8.90
CA ALA A 10 -10.07 16.98 -9.14
C ALA A 10 -8.83 17.89 -9.15
N GLN A 11 -8.43 18.33 -7.95
CA GLN A 11 -7.04 18.53 -7.68
C GLN A 11 -6.41 17.23 -8.14
N LYS A 12 -5.75 17.24 -9.30
CA LYS A 12 -4.80 16.20 -9.66
C LYS A 12 -3.79 16.22 -8.53
N ALA A 13 -4.10 15.50 -7.45
CA ALA A 13 -3.16 15.21 -6.39
C ALA A 13 -1.95 14.71 -7.15
N LYS A 14 -0.81 15.36 -6.94
CA LYS A 14 0.45 14.92 -7.52
C LYS A 14 0.69 13.54 -6.94
N THR A 15 0.14 12.51 -7.59
CA THR A 15 0.08 11.17 -7.03
C THR A 15 1.52 10.77 -6.82
N ASN A 16 1.87 10.56 -5.56
CA ASN A 16 3.24 10.26 -5.20
C ASN A 16 3.65 9.02 -6.01
N LYS A 17 4.79 9.07 -6.72
CA LYS A 17 5.24 7.98 -7.59
C LYS A 17 5.22 6.61 -6.90
N PHE A 18 5.45 6.58 -5.59
CA PHE A 18 5.41 5.36 -4.79
C PHE A 18 3.99 4.82 -4.57
N VAL A 19 3.00 5.70 -4.51
CA VAL A 19 1.58 5.32 -4.48
C VAL A 19 1.16 4.71 -5.82
N LEU A 20 1.64 5.25 -6.94
CA LEU A 20 1.40 4.65 -8.27
C LEU A 20 2.06 3.27 -8.41
N ILE A 21 3.27 3.10 -7.87
CA ILE A 21 3.95 1.80 -7.82
C ILE A 21 3.13 0.82 -6.99
N LEU A 22 2.65 1.23 -5.81
CA LEU A 22 1.79 0.40 -4.98
C LEU A 22 0.51 -0.02 -5.71
N GLU A 23 -0.20 0.91 -6.35
CA GLU A 23 -1.46 0.59 -7.04
C GLU A 23 -1.26 -0.42 -8.18
N GLN A 24 -0.24 -0.21 -9.01
CA GLN A 24 0.11 -1.15 -10.08
C GLN A 24 0.52 -2.52 -9.54
N PHE A 25 1.27 -2.54 -8.44
CA PHE A 25 1.67 -3.77 -7.77
C PHE A 25 0.45 -4.56 -7.25
N LEU A 26 -0.47 -3.88 -6.56
CA LEU A 26 -1.69 -4.49 -6.06
C LEU A 26 -2.61 -4.98 -7.19
N GLU A 27 -2.63 -4.29 -8.33
CA GLU A 27 -3.37 -4.72 -9.52
C GLU A 27 -2.74 -5.96 -10.16
N ARG A 28 -1.43 -5.96 -10.36
CA ARG A 28 -0.68 -7.09 -10.94
C ARG A 28 -0.91 -8.40 -10.19
N TYR A 29 -0.97 -8.34 -8.86
CA TYR A 29 -1.17 -9.51 -7.99
C TYR A 29 -2.62 -9.70 -7.53
N ASN A 30 -3.56 -8.88 -8.04
CA ASN A 30 -4.96 -8.89 -7.63
C ASN A 30 -5.17 -8.79 -6.11
N LEU A 31 -4.27 -8.08 -5.42
CA LEU A 31 -4.26 -7.90 -3.97
C LEU A 31 -5.17 -6.75 -3.56
N SER A 32 -5.88 -6.88 -2.45
CA SER A 32 -6.75 -5.83 -1.92
C SER A 32 -6.91 -5.95 -0.41
N ALA A 33 -7.70 -5.06 0.20
CA ALA A 33 -8.08 -5.19 1.61
C ALA A 33 -8.89 -6.48 1.91
N LYS A 34 -9.35 -7.21 0.90
CA LYS A 34 -9.99 -8.54 1.05
C LYS A 34 -8.98 -9.70 1.02
N SER A 35 -7.72 -9.46 0.67
CA SER A 35 -6.68 -10.49 0.63
C SER A 35 -6.25 -10.88 2.04
N THR A 36 -5.83 -12.14 2.19
CA THR A 36 -5.29 -12.63 3.46
C THR A 36 -3.89 -12.07 3.70
N THR A 37 -3.44 -12.08 4.96
CA THR A 37 -2.07 -11.68 5.32
C THR A 37 -1.01 -12.56 4.64
N GLU A 38 -1.30 -13.85 4.44
CA GLU A 38 -0.43 -14.79 3.73
C GLU A 38 -0.22 -14.37 2.27
N GLN A 39 -1.31 -14.08 1.54
CA GLN A 39 -1.26 -13.61 0.15
C GLN A 39 -0.49 -12.29 0.02
N LEU A 40 -0.64 -11.39 0.99
CA LEU A 40 0.11 -10.14 1.01
C LEU A 40 1.60 -10.38 1.32
N SER A 41 1.89 -11.29 2.25
CA SER A 41 3.26 -11.60 2.67
C SER A 41 4.10 -12.24 1.56
N GLU A 42 3.48 -13.03 0.69
CA GLU A 42 4.12 -13.72 -0.44
C GLU A 42 4.90 -12.75 -1.35
N HIS A 43 4.34 -11.56 -1.59
CA HIS A 43 4.93 -10.58 -2.51
C HIS A 43 5.70 -9.46 -1.79
N THR A 44 5.92 -9.58 -0.48
CA THR A 44 6.56 -8.53 0.33
C THR A 44 7.99 -8.23 -0.09
N SER A 45 8.75 -9.26 -0.47
CA SER A 45 10.13 -9.09 -0.93
C SER A 45 10.20 -8.28 -2.23
N GLU A 46 9.27 -8.50 -3.15
CA GLU A 46 9.21 -7.77 -4.41
C GLU A 46 8.78 -6.31 -4.20
N LEU A 47 7.74 -6.07 -3.39
CA LEU A 47 7.35 -4.70 -3.06
C LEU A 47 8.49 -3.94 -2.37
N ASN A 48 9.20 -4.58 -1.44
CA ASN A 48 10.34 -3.95 -0.76
C ASN A 48 11.48 -3.62 -1.73
N ALA A 49 11.75 -4.46 -2.74
CA ALA A 49 12.74 -4.17 -3.77
C ALA A 49 12.38 -2.93 -4.61
N LEU A 50 11.08 -2.66 -4.80
CA LEU A 50 10.56 -1.47 -5.49
C LEU A 50 10.59 -0.20 -4.63
N LEU A 51 10.84 -0.32 -3.31
CA LEU A 51 10.82 0.77 -2.34
C LEU A 51 12.22 1.00 -1.74
N PRO A 52 13.11 1.71 -2.47
CA PRO A 52 14.54 1.73 -2.19
C PRO A 52 14.89 2.39 -0.83
N ASP A 53 14.13 3.40 -0.42
CA ASP A 53 14.42 4.18 0.78
C ASP A 53 13.28 4.15 1.81
N TRP A 54 13.59 4.55 3.05
CA TRP A 54 12.63 4.55 4.15
C TRP A 54 11.46 5.54 3.94
N LYS A 55 11.66 6.63 3.17
CA LYS A 55 10.60 7.60 2.87
C LYS A 55 9.61 7.00 1.88
N ALA A 56 10.09 6.24 0.90
CA ALA A 56 9.24 5.46 -0.02
C ALA A 56 8.34 4.49 0.76
N ARG A 57 8.94 3.71 1.69
CA ARG A 57 8.19 2.79 2.55
C ARG A 57 7.19 3.50 3.46
N LYS A 58 7.57 4.64 4.06
CA LYS A 58 6.66 5.46 4.86
C LYS A 58 5.48 5.97 4.04
N CYS A 59 5.71 6.46 2.83
CA CYS A 59 4.66 6.95 1.95
C CYS A 59 3.67 5.84 1.56
N VAL A 60 4.18 4.65 1.22
CA VAL A 60 3.34 3.49 0.93
C VAL A 60 2.52 3.06 2.15
N LYS A 61 3.13 3.02 3.34
CA LYS A 61 2.39 2.75 4.59
C LYS A 61 1.24 3.72 4.81
N GLU A 62 1.48 5.01 4.66
CA GLU A 62 0.44 6.04 4.83
C GLU A 62 -0.69 5.87 3.81
N ALA A 63 -0.38 5.50 2.56
CA ALA A 63 -1.37 5.21 1.53
C ALA A 63 -2.19 3.96 1.85
N LEU A 64 -1.58 2.90 2.37
CA LEU A 64 -2.30 1.70 2.80
C LEU A 64 -3.21 1.95 4.00
N VAL A 65 -2.79 2.80 4.96
CA VAL A 65 -3.60 3.18 6.13
C VAL A 65 -4.81 4.01 5.73
N ARG A 66 -4.62 5.00 4.84
CA ARG A 66 -5.71 5.91 4.43
C ARG A 66 -6.60 5.33 3.33
N GLY A 67 -6.11 4.33 2.61
CA GLY A 67 -6.67 3.97 1.32
C GLY A 67 -6.28 4.98 0.23
N THR A 68 -6.46 4.57 -1.02
CA THR A 68 -6.35 5.45 -2.18
C THR A 68 -7.73 5.67 -2.80
N GLU A 69 -7.83 6.52 -3.80
CA GLU A 69 -9.09 6.71 -4.54
C GLU A 69 -9.63 5.39 -5.13
N LYS A 70 -8.73 4.47 -5.51
CA LYS A 70 -9.07 3.20 -6.15
C LYS A 70 -9.16 2.02 -5.18
N ARG A 71 -8.61 2.14 -3.97
CA ARG A 71 -8.39 1.00 -3.08
C ARG A 71 -8.75 1.36 -1.64
N SER A 72 -9.53 0.50 -0.99
CA SER A 72 -9.84 0.63 0.43
C SER A 72 -8.59 0.58 1.31
N ALA A 73 -8.69 1.19 2.50
CA ALA A 73 -7.69 1.07 3.54
C ALA A 73 -7.47 -0.39 3.96
N PHE A 74 -6.23 -0.73 4.28
CA PHE A 74 -5.83 -2.04 4.78
C PHE A 74 -5.80 -2.05 6.31
N SER A 75 -5.98 -3.23 6.91
CA SER A 75 -5.84 -3.40 8.36
C SER A 75 -4.37 -3.26 8.80
N LYS A 76 -4.15 -3.03 10.10
CA LYS A 76 -2.80 -2.93 10.66
C LYS A 76 -1.96 -4.20 10.41
N GLU A 77 -2.57 -5.38 10.52
CA GLU A 77 -1.90 -6.66 10.25
C GLU A 77 -1.55 -6.84 8.77
N GLN A 78 -2.48 -6.49 7.87
CA GLN A 78 -2.23 -6.53 6.42
C GLN A 78 -1.09 -5.59 6.00
N ILE A 79 -1.04 -4.39 6.58
CA ILE A 79 0.04 -3.43 6.35
C ILE A 79 1.38 -3.96 6.88
N GLY A 80 1.36 -4.60 8.06
CA GLY A 80 2.53 -5.25 8.63
C GLY A 80 3.04 -6.41 7.79
N ALA A 81 2.14 -7.18 7.17
CA ALA A 81 2.48 -8.24 6.23
C ALA A 81 3.14 -7.67 4.97
N LEU A 82 2.54 -6.66 4.33
CA LEU A 82 2.98 -6.14 3.04
C LEU A 82 4.21 -5.22 3.13
N VAL A 83 4.32 -4.43 4.20
CA VAL A 83 5.42 -3.49 4.45
C VAL A 83 5.90 -3.63 5.91
N PRO A 84 6.66 -4.69 6.22
CA PRO A 84 7.14 -4.95 7.57
C PRO A 84 8.05 -3.82 8.06
N ASP A 85 7.94 -3.45 9.34
CA ASP A 85 8.91 -2.56 9.98
C ASP A 85 10.25 -3.29 10.14
N GLN A 86 11.25 -2.89 9.36
CA GLN A 86 12.62 -3.41 9.46
C GLN A 86 13.27 -3.21 10.85
N ARG A 87 12.67 -2.40 11.73
CA ARG A 87 13.12 -2.21 13.12
C ARG A 87 12.96 -3.45 13.99
N ASN A 88 12.22 -4.46 13.54
CA ASN A 88 12.02 -5.70 14.30
C ASN A 88 12.32 -6.93 13.43
N LYS A 89 13.51 -6.97 12.81
CA LYS A 89 14.04 -8.19 12.19
C LYS A 89 14.45 -9.19 13.30
N ILE A 90 13.49 -9.60 14.12
CA ILE A 90 13.64 -10.81 14.92
C ILE A 90 13.54 -11.92 13.90
N TYR A 91 14.65 -12.62 13.72
CA TYR A 91 14.73 -13.83 12.93
C TYR A 91 13.70 -14.82 13.50
N SER A 92 12.52 -14.92 12.88
CA SER A 92 11.71 -16.12 13.00
C SER A 92 12.43 -17.18 12.17
N VAL A 93 13.52 -17.72 12.72
CA VAL A 93 14.11 -18.95 12.24
C VAL A 93 13.07 -20.03 12.53
N SER A 94 12.45 -20.56 11.49
CA SER A 94 11.67 -21.79 11.61
C SER A 94 12.66 -22.89 11.98
N ILE A 95 12.62 -23.35 13.23
CA ILE A 95 13.29 -24.59 13.64
C ILE A 95 12.49 -25.72 12.99
N GLN A 96 13.14 -26.48 12.11
CA GLN A 96 12.71 -27.80 11.65
C GLN A 96 13.81 -28.81 12.00
#